data_AF-A0A673AMF7-F1
#
_entry.id   AF-A0A673AMF7-F1
#
_cell.length_a   1.000
_cell.length_b   1.000
_cell.length_c   1.000
_cell.angle_alpha   90.00
_cell.angle_beta   90.00
_cell.angle_gamma   90.00
#
_symmetry.space_group_name_H-M   'P 1'
#
loop_
_entity.id
_entity.type
_entity.pdbx_description
1 polymer ?
#
loop_
_entity_poly.entity_id
_entity_poly.type
_entity_poly.pdbx_seq_one_letter_code
_entity_poly.pdbx_strand_id
1 'polypeptide(L)'
;VKQSMVVTMGTFQDLVAEKCSEYFERFRRQTFVTPRSYLSFINSYKIIYSEKIAHVGTLAERMKTGLSKLMEAEQSVSELSEQLVVKEKELAVASEKADVVLQEVRVKAQAAEKVKQQVQKVKDKAQIIVDEIEVDKAMAESKLEAAKPALAAAEEALQDSITEEVVELLAPYLGMDDYNLDSAKRICGNVAGLCSWTEAMVDFFAINKEVLPLKANLALQESRLVVAQSELAKAQEQLDAKQQELDAVQALYDAAMKEKQDLEDDAQACRRKMANATALIDGLGGEKVRWTESSAGFQTQIRHLVGDVLLSTGFLSYAGPFNQEYRSLLLELWKKDMEEHHIPFSPELNVIGLLVDAATVSEWNLQGLPSDDLSIQNGIVVTKAPRYPLLIDPQGQGKTWIQNREQDRQLQV
;
A
#
# COMPACT_ATOMS: atom_id res chain seq x y z
N VAL A 1 -38.75 -23.46 36.04
CA VAL A 1 -37.31 -23.78 36.15
C VAL A 1 -36.74 -23.48 37.53
N LYS A 2 -36.52 -22.22 37.97
CA LYS A 2 -35.87 -21.96 39.28
C LYS A 2 -36.58 -22.62 40.48
N GLN A 3 -37.91 -22.50 40.56
CA GLN A 3 -38.70 -23.15 41.61
C GLN A 3 -38.64 -24.68 41.49
N SER A 4 -38.77 -25.21 40.27
CA SER A 4 -38.62 -26.64 39.96
C SER A 4 -37.25 -27.17 40.41
N MET A 5 -36.17 -26.43 40.16
CA MET A 5 -34.81 -26.81 40.57
C MET A 5 -34.66 -26.89 42.09
N VAL A 6 -35.25 -25.97 42.84
CA VAL A 6 -35.18 -26.00 44.30
C VAL A 6 -35.86 -27.26 44.84
N VAL A 7 -37.01 -27.64 44.26
CA VAL A 7 -37.73 -28.86 44.60
C VAL A 7 -36.90 -30.10 44.24
N THR A 8 -36.45 -30.22 42.98
CA THR A 8 -35.61 -31.33 42.49
C THR A 8 -34.32 -31.49 43.30
N MET A 9 -33.65 -30.39 43.69
CA MET A 9 -32.47 -30.47 44.55
C MET A 9 -32.80 -31.10 45.91
N GLY A 10 -33.96 -30.80 46.50
CA GLY A 10 -34.45 -31.47 47.71
C GLY A 10 -34.71 -32.95 47.47
N THR A 11 -35.44 -33.28 46.40
CA THR A 11 -35.72 -34.67 46.01
C THR A 11 -34.45 -35.48 45.81
N PHE A 12 -33.39 -34.91 45.22
CA PHE A 12 -32.10 -35.58 45.07
C PHE A 12 -31.53 -36.03 46.42
N GLN A 13 -31.58 -35.17 47.44
CA GLN A 13 -31.10 -35.51 48.77
C GLN A 13 -31.94 -36.61 49.40
N ASP A 14 -33.26 -36.52 49.30
CA ASP A 14 -34.20 -37.49 49.88
C ASP A 14 -34.05 -38.87 49.23
N LEU A 15 -33.92 -38.91 47.90
CA LEU A 15 -33.64 -40.14 47.15
C LEU A 15 -32.31 -40.77 47.61
N VAL A 16 -31.24 -39.98 47.80
CA VAL A 16 -29.98 -40.54 48.29
C VAL A 16 -30.14 -41.06 49.71
N ALA A 17 -30.89 -40.38 50.59
CA ALA A 17 -31.13 -40.85 51.95
C ALA A 17 -31.87 -42.20 51.99
N GLU A 18 -32.86 -42.38 51.11
CA GLU A 18 -33.54 -43.66 50.90
C GLU A 18 -32.54 -44.73 50.42
N LYS A 19 -31.76 -44.43 49.37
CA LYS A 19 -30.77 -45.37 48.81
C LYS A 19 -29.62 -45.68 49.74
N CYS A 20 -29.26 -44.80 50.67
CA CYS A 20 -28.31 -45.10 51.76
C CYS A 20 -28.82 -46.24 52.66
N SER A 21 -30.12 -46.24 52.97
CA SER A 21 -30.75 -47.28 53.80
C SER A 21 -30.79 -48.62 53.06
N GLU A 22 -31.23 -48.59 51.80
CA GLU A 22 -31.28 -49.77 50.93
C GLU A 22 -29.88 -50.38 50.71
N TYR A 23 -28.86 -49.53 50.49
CA TYR A 23 -27.48 -49.96 50.31
C TYR A 23 -26.92 -50.65 51.55
N PHE A 24 -27.31 -50.18 52.75
CA PHE A 24 -26.95 -50.86 53.99
C PHE A 24 -27.65 -52.21 54.14
N GLU A 25 -28.92 -52.34 53.77
CA GLU A 25 -29.64 -53.61 53.81
C GLU A 25 -29.01 -54.67 52.90
N ARG A 26 -28.61 -54.25 51.68
CA ARG A 26 -28.05 -55.14 50.66
C ARG A 26 -26.56 -55.46 50.86
N PHE A 27 -25.74 -54.47 51.16
CA PHE A 27 -24.27 -54.63 51.20
C PHE A 27 -23.67 -54.51 52.61
N ARG A 28 -24.48 -54.21 53.63
CA ARG A 28 -24.02 -53.98 55.01
C ARG A 28 -22.94 -52.90 55.14
N ARG A 29 -22.93 -51.95 54.20
CA ARG A 29 -22.02 -50.78 54.19
C ARG A 29 -22.81 -49.53 54.56
N GLN A 30 -22.44 -48.89 55.67
CA GLN A 30 -23.12 -47.66 56.10
C GLN A 30 -22.68 -46.47 55.25
N THR A 31 -23.66 -45.70 54.78
CA THR A 31 -23.47 -44.44 54.07
C THR A 31 -24.40 -43.40 54.68
N PHE A 32 -23.98 -42.13 54.73
CA PHE A 32 -24.71 -41.09 55.44
C PHE A 32 -24.90 -39.87 54.55
N VAL A 33 -26.13 -39.33 54.56
CA VAL A 33 -26.47 -38.02 54.00
C VAL A 33 -26.74 -37.08 55.17
N THR A 34 -26.21 -35.87 55.10
CA THR A 34 -26.40 -34.85 56.14
C THR A 34 -26.79 -33.51 55.51
N PRO A 35 -27.43 -32.60 56.27
CA PRO A 35 -27.69 -31.25 55.79
C PRO A 35 -26.41 -30.51 55.35
N ARG A 36 -25.27 -30.82 55.96
CA ARG A 36 -23.97 -30.27 55.53
C ARG A 36 -23.55 -30.75 54.13
N SER A 37 -23.82 -32.02 53.79
CA SER A 37 -23.61 -32.54 52.44
C SER A 37 -24.48 -31.80 51.42
N TYR A 38 -25.72 -31.45 51.78
CA TYR A 38 -26.62 -30.66 50.92
C TYR A 38 -26.15 -29.22 50.69
N LEU A 39 -25.70 -28.54 51.74
CA LEU A 39 -25.11 -27.20 51.59
C LEU A 39 -23.86 -27.23 50.71
N SER A 40 -23.03 -28.28 50.83
CA SER A 40 -21.88 -28.48 49.96
C SER A 40 -22.30 -28.72 48.51
N PHE A 41 -23.35 -29.51 48.28
CA PHE A 41 -23.92 -29.77 46.96
C PHE A 41 -24.41 -28.48 46.29
N ILE A 42 -25.19 -27.65 46.99
CA ILE A 42 -25.66 -26.36 46.48
C ILE A 42 -24.48 -25.44 46.16
N ASN A 43 -23.47 -25.39 47.03
CA ASN A 43 -22.30 -24.54 46.80
C ASN A 43 -21.50 -24.99 45.57
N SER A 44 -21.27 -26.30 45.42
CA SER A 44 -20.64 -26.89 44.23
C SER A 44 -21.43 -26.61 42.97
N TYR A 45 -22.77 -26.70 43.01
CA TYR A 45 -23.62 -26.32 41.88
C TYR A 45 -23.39 -24.87 41.46
N LYS A 46 -23.41 -23.92 42.42
CA LYS A 46 -23.20 -22.50 42.13
C LYS A 46 -21.85 -22.24 41.46
N ILE A 47 -20.78 -22.83 42.01
CA ILE A 47 -19.41 -22.66 41.50
C ILE A 47 -19.31 -23.23 40.09
N ILE A 48 -19.61 -24.53 39.92
CA ILE A 48 -19.44 -25.23 38.64
C ILE A 48 -20.36 -24.63 37.57
N TYR A 49 -21.59 -24.26 37.92
CA TYR A 49 -22.51 -23.61 36.98
C TYR A 49 -21.95 -22.25 36.52
N SER A 50 -21.45 -21.43 37.45
CA SER A 50 -20.87 -20.11 37.13
C SER A 50 -19.63 -20.21 36.23
N GLU A 51 -18.78 -21.21 36.45
CA GLU A 51 -17.60 -21.46 35.63
C GLU A 51 -18.00 -21.93 34.23
N LYS A 52 -18.91 -22.91 34.14
CA LYS A 52 -19.35 -23.47 32.86
C LYS A 52 -20.13 -22.46 32.02
N ILE A 53 -21.02 -21.67 32.64
CA ILE A 53 -21.76 -20.65 31.90
C ILE A 53 -20.85 -19.53 31.40
N ALA A 54 -19.84 -19.12 32.19
CA ALA A 54 -18.86 -18.15 31.75
C ALA A 54 -18.00 -18.68 30.59
N HIS A 55 -17.60 -19.95 30.66
CA HIS A 55 -16.85 -20.62 29.60
C HIS A 55 -17.65 -20.69 28.28
N VAL A 56 -18.89 -21.20 28.33
CA VAL A 56 -19.76 -21.27 27.15
C VAL A 56 -20.10 -19.88 26.63
N GLY A 57 -20.33 -18.90 27.51
CA GLY A 57 -20.57 -17.52 27.12
C GLY A 57 -19.39 -16.89 26.39
N THR A 58 -18.16 -17.15 26.84
CA THR A 58 -16.94 -16.67 26.17
C THR A 58 -16.80 -17.28 24.77
N LEU A 59 -17.08 -18.58 24.62
CA LEU A 59 -17.06 -19.25 23.31
C LEU A 59 -18.14 -18.69 22.38
N ALA A 60 -19.35 -18.48 22.89
CA ALA A 60 -20.46 -17.90 22.13
C ALA A 60 -20.13 -16.48 21.65
N GLU A 61 -19.57 -15.63 22.52
CA GLU A 61 -19.22 -14.25 22.16
C GLU A 61 -18.10 -14.19 21.12
N ARG A 62 -17.10 -15.09 21.22
CA ARG A 62 -16.06 -15.23 20.20
C ARG A 62 -16.63 -15.58 18.83
N MET A 63 -17.51 -16.57 18.74
CA MET A 63 -18.15 -16.95 17.48
C MET A 63 -19.05 -15.84 16.93
N LYS A 64 -19.81 -15.17 17.80
CA LYS A 64 -20.66 -14.02 17.44
C LYS A 64 -19.82 -12.87 16.87
N THR A 65 -18.68 -12.57 17.48
CA THR A 65 -17.75 -11.55 16.98
C THR A 65 -17.21 -11.93 15.60
N GLY A 66 -16.82 -13.20 15.41
CA GLY A 66 -16.38 -13.72 14.11
C GLY A 66 -17.45 -13.59 13.02
N LEU A 67 -18.70 -13.98 13.32
CA LEU A 67 -19.83 -13.82 12.41
C LEU A 67 -20.11 -12.35 12.07
N SER A 68 -20.04 -11.44 13.05
CA SER A 68 -20.18 -9.99 12.82
C SER A 68 -19.13 -9.49 11.83
N LYS A 69 -17.87 -9.91 12.00
CA LYS A 69 -16.78 -9.52 11.09
C LYS A 69 -16.95 -10.05 9.68
N LEU A 70 -17.48 -11.27 9.52
CA LEU A 70 -17.82 -11.80 8.19
C LEU A 70 -18.95 -11.00 7.53
N MET A 71 -19.98 -10.63 8.29
CA MET A 71 -21.07 -9.79 7.76
C MET A 71 -20.59 -8.38 7.37
N GLU A 72 -19.71 -7.76 8.17
CA GLU A 72 -19.08 -6.47 7.85
C GLU A 72 -18.26 -6.56 6.54
N ALA A 73 -17.52 -7.66 6.35
CA ALA A 73 -16.75 -7.90 5.14
C ALA A 73 -17.67 -8.10 3.91
N GLU A 74 -18.75 -8.87 4.05
CA GLU A 74 -19.76 -9.09 3.01
C GLU A 74 -20.43 -7.79 2.58
N GLN A 75 -20.79 -6.93 3.54
CA GLN A 75 -21.32 -5.60 3.25
C GLN A 75 -20.29 -4.72 2.52
N SER A 76 -19.05 -4.70 2.98
CA SER A 76 -17.97 -3.93 2.34
C SER A 76 -17.74 -4.37 0.89
N VAL A 77 -17.81 -5.67 0.60
CA VAL A 77 -17.72 -6.20 -0.77
C VAL A 77 -18.91 -5.79 -1.62
N SER A 78 -20.13 -5.77 -1.06
CA SER A 78 -21.30 -5.26 -1.76
C SER A 78 -21.13 -3.78 -2.14
N GLU A 79 -20.65 -2.95 -1.22
CA GLU A 79 -20.39 -1.52 -1.47
C GLU A 79 -19.29 -1.32 -2.53
N LEU A 80 -18.20 -2.10 -2.46
CA LEU A 80 -17.14 -2.10 -3.48
C LEU A 80 -17.66 -2.53 -4.86
N SER A 81 -18.58 -3.50 -4.93
CA SER A 81 -19.20 -3.93 -6.17
C SER A 81 -20.04 -2.83 -6.81
N GLU A 82 -20.80 -2.07 -6.01
CA GLU A 82 -21.56 -0.92 -6.50
C GLU A 82 -20.64 0.20 -7.01
N GLN A 83 -19.57 0.50 -6.27
CA GLN A 83 -18.57 1.50 -6.67
C GLN A 83 -17.87 1.10 -7.98
N LEU A 84 -17.54 -0.18 -8.15
CA LEU A 84 -16.90 -0.67 -9.37
C LEU A 84 -17.78 -0.44 -10.59
N VAL A 85 -19.10 -0.70 -10.49
CA VAL A 85 -20.05 -0.46 -11.59
C VAL A 85 -20.10 1.03 -11.98
N VAL A 86 -20.02 1.94 -11.00
CA VAL A 86 -19.98 3.39 -11.28
C VAL A 86 -18.66 3.75 -11.97
N LYS A 87 -17.52 3.30 -11.45
CA LYS A 87 -16.20 3.56 -12.05
C LYS A 87 -16.07 3.01 -13.47
N GLU A 88 -16.63 1.83 -13.75
CA GLU A 88 -16.62 1.24 -15.10
C GLU A 88 -17.44 2.07 -16.10
N LYS A 89 -18.56 2.66 -15.66
CA LYS A 89 -19.34 3.59 -16.50
C LYS A 89 -18.58 4.88 -16.76
N GLU A 90 -17.94 5.46 -15.75
CA GLU A 90 -17.12 6.66 -15.89
C GLU A 90 -15.93 6.41 -16.83
N LEU A 91 -15.25 5.28 -16.68
CA LEU A 91 -14.16 4.87 -17.56
C LEU A 91 -14.62 4.70 -19.01
N ALA A 92 -15.79 4.09 -19.24
CA ALA A 92 -16.34 3.94 -20.59
C ALA A 92 -16.58 5.30 -21.27
N VAL A 93 -17.21 6.23 -20.55
CA VAL A 93 -17.47 7.60 -21.05
C VAL A 93 -16.16 8.36 -21.28
N ALA A 94 -15.20 8.26 -20.36
CA ALA A 94 -13.91 8.92 -20.49
C ALA A 94 -13.07 8.33 -21.63
N SER A 95 -13.08 7.01 -21.82
CA SER A 95 -12.39 6.36 -22.93
C SER A 95 -12.96 6.80 -24.28
N GLU A 96 -14.28 6.89 -24.41
CA GLU A 96 -14.92 7.34 -25.64
C GLU A 96 -14.58 8.81 -25.95
N LYS A 97 -14.61 9.68 -24.93
CA LYS A 97 -14.17 11.08 -25.08
C LYS A 97 -12.69 11.19 -25.45
N ALA A 98 -11.83 10.41 -24.80
CA ALA A 98 -10.40 10.39 -25.08
C ALA A 98 -10.16 9.98 -26.53
N ASP A 99 -10.80 8.92 -27.02
CA ASP A 99 -10.65 8.43 -28.39
C ASP A 99 -11.07 9.47 -29.44
N VAL A 100 -12.15 10.23 -29.18
CA VAL A 100 -12.58 11.35 -30.04
C VAL A 100 -11.54 12.47 -30.07
N VAL A 101 -11.06 12.92 -28.90
CA VAL A 101 -10.01 13.96 -28.80
C VAL A 101 -8.74 13.49 -29.49
N LEU A 102 -8.39 12.21 -29.35
CA LEU A 102 -7.22 11.60 -29.96
C LEU A 102 -7.24 11.68 -31.48
N GLN A 103 -8.40 11.40 -32.10
CA GLN A 103 -8.56 11.53 -33.54
C GLN A 103 -8.42 12.98 -34.00
N GLU A 104 -9.05 13.92 -33.30
CA GLU A 104 -9.01 15.34 -33.66
C GLU A 104 -7.59 15.93 -33.51
N VAL A 105 -6.93 15.64 -32.39
CA VAL A 105 -5.54 16.04 -32.13
C VAL A 105 -4.61 15.44 -33.16
N ARG A 106 -4.76 14.15 -33.52
CA ARG A 106 -3.90 13.50 -34.51
C ARG A 106 -3.99 14.16 -35.88
N VAL A 107 -5.20 14.55 -36.31
CA VAL A 107 -5.41 15.28 -37.57
C VAL A 107 -4.76 16.67 -37.51
N LYS A 108 -4.96 17.42 -36.42
CA LYS A 108 -4.36 18.76 -36.25
C LYS A 108 -2.84 18.70 -36.17
N ALA A 109 -2.27 17.75 -35.44
CA ALA A 109 -0.82 17.55 -35.34
C ALA A 109 -0.20 17.19 -36.69
N GLN A 110 -0.82 16.27 -37.46
CA GLN A 110 -0.35 15.94 -38.81
C GLN A 110 -0.40 17.13 -39.77
N ALA A 111 -1.41 17.99 -39.66
CA ALA A 111 -1.50 19.21 -40.46
C ALA A 111 -0.43 20.24 -40.07
N ALA A 112 -0.28 20.51 -38.78
CA ALA A 112 0.69 21.47 -38.25
C ALA A 112 2.15 21.02 -38.51
N GLU A 113 2.45 19.72 -38.41
CA GLU A 113 3.78 19.18 -38.70
C GLU A 113 4.16 19.34 -40.19
N LYS A 114 3.22 19.17 -41.11
CA LYS A 114 3.46 19.43 -42.54
C LYS A 114 3.81 20.91 -42.79
N VAL A 115 3.10 21.83 -42.13
CA VAL A 115 3.36 23.26 -42.27
C VAL A 115 4.69 23.64 -41.64
N LYS A 116 5.01 23.12 -40.45
CA LYS A 116 6.31 23.28 -39.80
C LYS A 116 7.46 22.83 -40.69
N GLN A 117 7.35 21.65 -41.32
CA GLN A 117 8.38 21.15 -42.25
C GLN A 117 8.57 22.06 -43.48
N GLN A 118 7.51 22.71 -43.95
CA GLN A 118 7.62 23.70 -45.03
C GLN A 118 8.32 24.98 -44.57
N VAL A 119 7.94 25.51 -43.42
CA VAL A 119 8.55 26.73 -42.84
C VAL A 119 10.01 26.50 -42.46
N GLN A 120 10.35 25.32 -41.92
CA GLN A 120 11.72 24.94 -41.61
C GLN A 120 12.62 24.99 -42.86
N LYS A 121 12.15 24.46 -44.00
CA LYS A 121 12.90 24.55 -45.25
C LYS A 121 13.15 25.99 -45.72
N VAL A 122 12.21 26.90 -45.45
CA VAL A 122 12.37 28.33 -45.78
C VAL A 122 13.38 28.97 -44.85
N LYS A 123 13.33 28.67 -43.54
CA LYS A 123 14.33 29.11 -42.57
C LYS A 123 15.73 28.61 -42.93
N ASP A 124 15.89 27.31 -43.22
CA ASP A 124 17.19 26.72 -43.56
C ASP A 124 17.81 27.41 -44.77
N LYS A 125 16.99 27.74 -45.79
CA LYS A 125 17.44 28.52 -46.95
C LYS A 125 17.83 29.95 -46.60
N ALA A 126 17.04 30.63 -45.76
CA ALA A 126 17.36 31.98 -45.31
C ALA A 126 18.63 32.01 -44.45
N GLN A 127 18.88 30.96 -43.64
CA GLN A 127 20.08 30.82 -42.84
C GLN A 127 21.33 30.68 -43.72
N ILE A 128 21.27 29.84 -44.75
CA ILE A 128 22.38 29.71 -45.71
C ILE A 128 22.72 31.06 -46.35
N ILE A 129 21.70 31.84 -46.74
CA ILE A 129 21.91 33.17 -47.34
C ILE A 129 22.56 34.14 -46.33
N VAL A 130 22.14 34.11 -45.06
CA VAL A 130 22.75 34.92 -44.00
C VAL A 130 24.21 34.50 -43.79
N ASP A 131 24.50 33.20 -43.70
CA ASP A 131 25.84 32.66 -43.48
C ASP A 131 26.79 33.03 -44.64
N GLU A 132 26.31 32.97 -45.89
CA GLU A 132 27.07 33.39 -47.07
C GLU A 132 27.40 34.89 -47.05
N ILE A 133 26.42 35.74 -46.69
CA ILE A 133 26.62 37.21 -46.59
C ILE A 133 27.56 37.56 -45.43
N GLU A 134 27.51 36.83 -44.31
CA GLU A 134 28.43 37.04 -43.17
C GLU A 134 29.88 36.69 -43.54
N VAL A 135 30.09 35.62 -44.30
CA VAL A 135 31.43 35.27 -44.82
C VAL A 135 31.95 36.37 -45.75
N ASP A 136 31.12 36.84 -46.69
CA ASP A 136 31.48 37.93 -47.61
C ASP A 136 31.77 39.25 -46.87
N LYS A 137 30.98 39.56 -45.85
CA LYS A 137 31.18 40.73 -44.97
C LYS A 137 32.49 40.60 -44.18
N ALA A 138 32.78 39.47 -43.58
CA ALA A 138 34.01 39.24 -42.82
C ALA A 138 35.26 39.36 -43.71
N MET A 139 35.18 38.89 -44.95
CA MET A 139 36.26 39.09 -45.93
C MET A 139 36.45 40.57 -46.30
N ALA A 140 35.36 41.34 -46.43
CA ALA A 140 35.42 42.78 -46.70
C ALA A 140 35.99 43.55 -45.49
N GLU A 141 35.57 43.22 -44.27
CA GLU A 141 36.08 43.79 -43.02
C GLU A 141 37.56 43.49 -42.79
N SER A 142 38.00 42.24 -43.01
CA SER A 142 39.40 41.86 -42.87
C SER A 142 40.31 42.63 -43.82
N LYS A 143 39.87 42.84 -45.08
CA LYS A 143 40.59 43.64 -46.06
C LYS A 143 40.59 45.14 -45.70
N LEU A 144 39.48 45.64 -45.15
CA LEU A 144 39.39 47.00 -44.65
C LEU A 144 40.32 47.23 -43.44
N GLU A 145 40.39 46.27 -42.51
CA GLU A 145 41.25 46.31 -41.31
C GLU A 145 42.73 46.31 -41.68
N ALA A 146 43.12 45.49 -42.66
CA ALA A 146 44.48 45.48 -43.19
C ALA A 146 44.88 46.84 -43.80
N ALA A 147 43.91 47.60 -44.33
CA ALA A 147 44.12 48.92 -44.89
C ALA A 147 44.05 50.06 -43.86
N LYS A 148 43.51 49.86 -42.65
CA LYS A 148 43.39 50.88 -41.59
C LYS A 148 44.70 51.54 -41.12
N PRO A 149 45.80 50.80 -40.84
CA PRO A 149 47.04 51.45 -40.39
C PRO A 149 47.64 52.35 -41.48
N ALA A 150 47.47 51.95 -42.74
CA ALA A 150 47.92 52.72 -43.89
C ALA A 150 47.04 53.96 -44.12
N LEU A 151 45.74 53.85 -43.85
CA LEU A 151 44.77 54.95 -43.99
C LEU A 151 44.89 55.98 -42.85
N ALA A 152 45.16 55.57 -41.61
CA ALA A 152 45.36 56.50 -40.48
C ALA A 152 46.64 57.34 -40.60
N ALA A 153 47.73 56.75 -41.10
CA ALA A 153 48.97 57.47 -41.42
C ALA A 153 48.78 58.54 -42.52
N ALA A 154 47.71 58.39 -43.28
CA ALA A 154 47.45 59.14 -44.50
C ALA A 154 46.28 60.14 -44.32
N GLU A 155 45.32 59.87 -43.42
CA GLU A 155 44.30 60.83 -42.92
C GLU A 155 44.92 61.97 -42.10
N GLU A 156 46.01 61.72 -41.36
CA GLU A 156 46.77 62.77 -40.66
C GLU A 156 47.33 63.83 -41.63
N ALA A 157 47.39 63.51 -42.93
CA ALA A 157 47.96 64.35 -43.97
C ALA A 157 46.94 65.05 -44.88
N LEU A 158 45.61 64.81 -44.80
CA LEU A 158 44.75 65.12 -45.95
C LEU A 158 43.81 66.33 -45.93
N GLN A 159 43.79 66.99 -47.10
CA GLN A 159 42.68 67.71 -47.70
C GLN A 159 42.33 67.04 -49.06
N ASP A 160 41.05 66.79 -49.34
CA ASP A 160 40.46 65.95 -50.42
C ASP A 160 40.70 66.36 -51.90
N SER A 161 41.77 67.10 -52.24
CA SER A 161 41.89 67.77 -53.54
C SER A 161 42.90 67.19 -54.53
N ILE A 162 43.41 65.97 -54.34
CA ILE A 162 44.42 65.37 -55.25
C ILE A 162 43.77 64.39 -56.23
N THR A 163 44.05 64.59 -57.51
CA THR A 163 43.57 63.76 -58.62
C THR A 163 44.63 62.77 -59.08
N GLU A 164 44.19 61.69 -59.75
CA GLU A 164 45.06 60.64 -60.29
C GLU A 164 46.16 61.21 -61.20
N GLU A 165 45.79 62.17 -62.05
CA GLU A 165 46.69 62.86 -62.97
C GLU A 165 47.84 63.58 -62.24
N VAL A 166 47.58 64.14 -61.05
CA VAL A 166 48.61 64.85 -60.26
C VAL A 166 49.61 63.88 -59.65
N VAL A 167 49.14 62.71 -59.19
CA VAL A 167 50.01 61.66 -58.63
C VAL A 167 50.88 61.03 -59.71
N GLU A 168 50.31 60.74 -60.89
CA GLU A 168 51.09 60.22 -62.03
C GLU A 168 52.15 61.22 -62.49
N LEU A 169 51.85 62.52 -62.48
CA LEU A 169 52.81 63.57 -62.84
C LEU A 169 53.94 63.73 -61.81
N LEU A 170 53.66 63.46 -60.54
CA LEU A 170 54.62 63.52 -59.43
C LEU A 170 55.53 62.28 -59.36
N ALA A 171 55.09 61.12 -59.85
CA ALA A 171 55.81 59.85 -59.73
C ALA A 171 57.29 59.89 -60.24
N PRO A 172 57.63 60.54 -61.37
CA PRO A 172 59.02 60.67 -61.81
C PRO A 172 59.90 61.51 -60.88
N TYR A 173 59.30 62.48 -60.17
CA TYR A 173 60.01 63.37 -59.24
C TYR A 173 60.24 62.71 -57.88
N LEU A 174 59.29 61.89 -57.41
CA LEU A 174 59.42 61.11 -56.17
C LEU A 174 60.44 59.97 -56.29
N GLY A 175 60.75 59.52 -57.51
CA GLY A 175 61.75 58.48 -57.79
C GLY A 175 63.20 58.99 -57.93
N MET A 176 63.47 60.27 -57.67
CA MET A 176 64.83 60.82 -57.75
C MET A 176 65.65 60.48 -56.48
N ASP A 177 66.94 60.18 -56.65
CA ASP A 177 67.84 59.73 -55.55
C ASP A 177 67.97 60.75 -54.39
N ASP A 178 67.66 62.03 -54.63
CA ASP A 178 67.70 63.12 -53.67
C ASP A 178 66.35 63.39 -52.97
N TYR A 179 65.27 62.77 -53.44
CA TYR A 179 63.93 62.87 -52.88
C TYR A 179 63.73 61.79 -51.80
N ASN A 180 64.34 61.98 -50.64
CA ASN A 180 64.15 61.09 -49.50
C ASN A 180 64.26 61.84 -48.16
N LEU A 181 63.67 61.24 -47.13
CA LEU A 181 63.58 61.81 -45.78
C LEU A 181 64.95 62.15 -45.17
N ASP A 182 65.97 61.33 -45.45
CA ASP A 182 67.32 61.49 -44.91
C ASP A 182 68.07 62.68 -45.53
N SER A 183 67.88 62.91 -46.83
CA SER A 183 68.42 64.07 -47.55
C SER A 183 67.71 65.36 -47.13
N ALA A 184 66.39 65.32 -46.98
CA ALA A 184 65.60 66.46 -46.56
C ALA A 184 65.87 66.89 -45.09
N LYS A 185 66.02 65.93 -44.16
CA LYS A 185 66.36 66.20 -42.74
C LYS A 185 67.71 66.87 -42.57
N ARG A 186 68.66 66.60 -43.48
CA ARG A 186 70.01 67.17 -43.46
C ARG A 186 70.04 68.68 -43.68
N ILE A 187 69.03 69.22 -44.39
CA ILE A 187 68.94 70.64 -44.75
C ILE A 187 68.08 71.41 -43.73
N CYS A 188 66.86 70.95 -43.46
CA CYS A 188 65.94 71.59 -42.52
C CYS A 188 64.80 70.65 -42.11
N GLY A 189 64.46 70.65 -40.81
CA GLY A 189 63.35 69.84 -40.29
C GLY A 189 61.99 70.13 -40.94
N ASN A 190 61.74 71.37 -41.37
CA ASN A 190 60.48 71.75 -42.03
C ASN A 190 60.39 71.21 -43.47
N VAL A 191 61.52 71.11 -44.18
CA VAL A 191 61.59 70.54 -45.53
C VAL A 191 61.44 69.02 -45.48
N ALA A 192 61.97 68.37 -44.45
CA ALA A 192 61.72 66.96 -44.18
C ALA A 192 60.23 66.66 -43.93
N GLY A 193 59.53 67.54 -43.21
CA GLY A 193 58.08 67.45 -43.02
C GLY A 193 57.31 67.54 -44.34
N LEU A 194 57.68 68.46 -45.24
CA LEU A 194 57.06 68.61 -46.57
C LEU A 194 57.34 67.42 -47.50
N CYS A 195 58.56 66.87 -47.48
CA CYS A 195 58.94 65.68 -48.24
C CYS A 195 58.16 64.45 -47.75
N SER A 196 58.11 64.24 -46.43
CA SER A 196 57.29 63.18 -45.83
C SER A 196 55.80 63.34 -46.13
N TRP A 197 55.30 64.58 -46.15
CA TRP A 197 53.90 64.88 -46.41
C TRP A 197 53.52 64.59 -47.86
N THR A 198 54.40 64.90 -48.82
CA THR A 198 54.16 64.66 -50.26
C THR A 198 54.24 63.18 -50.63
N GLU A 199 55.16 62.41 -50.02
CA GLU A 199 55.19 60.94 -50.14
C GLU A 199 53.93 60.31 -49.52
N ALA A 200 53.59 60.68 -48.28
CA ALA A 200 52.39 60.18 -47.58
C ALA A 200 51.09 60.51 -48.33
N MET A 201 51.08 61.62 -49.08
CA MET A 201 49.94 62.09 -49.86
C MET A 201 49.72 61.26 -51.15
N VAL A 202 50.80 60.79 -51.79
CA VAL A 202 50.73 59.85 -52.91
C VAL A 202 50.29 58.46 -52.42
N ASP A 203 50.83 58.01 -51.29
CA ASP A 203 50.42 56.75 -50.66
C ASP A 203 48.94 56.80 -50.24
N PHE A 204 48.46 57.93 -49.69
CA PHE A 204 47.05 58.14 -49.39
C PHE A 204 46.17 57.92 -50.61
N PHE A 205 46.50 58.55 -51.75
CA PHE A 205 45.67 58.47 -52.94
C PHE A 205 45.55 57.02 -53.44
N ALA A 206 46.65 56.27 -53.45
CA ALA A 206 46.68 54.86 -53.83
C ALA A 206 45.81 54.00 -52.90
N ILE A 207 45.93 54.19 -51.58
CA ILE A 207 45.16 53.45 -50.57
C ILE A 207 43.67 53.85 -50.63
N ASN A 208 43.36 55.13 -50.75
CA ASN A 208 41.98 55.62 -50.81
C ASN A 208 41.26 55.10 -52.06
N LYS A 209 41.96 54.98 -53.20
CA LYS A 209 41.46 54.35 -54.42
C LYS A 209 41.08 52.88 -54.22
N GLU A 210 41.82 52.14 -53.39
CA GLU A 210 41.52 50.74 -53.06
C GLU A 210 40.45 50.60 -51.95
N VAL A 211 40.41 51.53 -50.98
CA VAL A 211 39.53 51.46 -49.83
C VAL A 211 38.12 51.99 -50.11
N LEU A 212 37.95 52.99 -50.97
CA LEU A 212 36.62 53.49 -51.38
C LEU A 212 35.68 52.40 -51.91
N PRO A 213 36.09 51.54 -52.86
CA PRO A 213 35.24 50.44 -53.32
C PRO A 213 35.01 49.38 -52.23
N LEU A 214 35.96 49.15 -51.32
CA LEU A 214 35.78 48.25 -50.18
C LEU A 214 34.76 48.80 -49.17
N LYS A 215 34.80 50.10 -48.84
CA LYS A 215 33.81 50.80 -48.00
C LYS A 215 32.41 50.75 -48.64
N ALA A 216 32.31 50.97 -49.94
CA ALA A 216 31.05 50.88 -50.68
C ALA A 216 30.49 49.44 -50.70
N ASN A 217 31.36 48.45 -50.90
CA ASN A 217 30.97 47.03 -50.88
C ASN A 217 30.57 46.57 -49.46
N LEU A 218 31.29 47.00 -48.42
CA LEU A 218 30.93 46.75 -47.02
C LEU A 218 29.53 47.31 -46.72
N ALA A 219 29.26 48.57 -47.07
CA ALA A 219 27.95 49.18 -46.88
C ALA A 219 26.82 48.45 -47.63
N LEU A 220 27.11 47.93 -48.83
CA LEU A 220 26.17 47.09 -49.58
C LEU A 220 25.90 45.76 -48.88
N GLN A 221 26.93 45.07 -48.38
CA GLN A 221 26.78 43.81 -47.66
C GLN A 221 26.08 43.99 -46.32
N GLU A 222 26.34 45.09 -45.60
CA GLU A 222 25.60 45.44 -44.37
C GLU A 222 24.12 45.67 -44.65
N SER A 223 23.77 46.39 -45.72
CA SER A 223 22.39 46.58 -46.13
C SER A 223 21.70 45.26 -46.50
N ARG A 224 22.39 44.38 -47.24
CA ARG A 224 21.89 43.05 -47.60
C ARG A 224 21.72 42.14 -46.38
N LEU A 225 22.66 42.17 -45.45
CA LEU A 225 22.62 41.43 -44.20
C LEU A 225 21.38 41.82 -43.38
N VAL A 226 21.06 43.12 -43.28
CA VAL A 226 19.87 43.59 -42.56
C VAL A 226 18.58 43.04 -43.18
N VAL A 227 18.49 43.00 -44.51
CA VAL A 227 17.32 42.44 -45.20
C VAL A 227 17.21 40.93 -44.98
N ALA A 228 18.32 40.19 -45.15
CA ALA A 228 18.36 38.74 -44.96
C ALA A 228 18.08 38.33 -43.51
N GLN A 229 18.62 39.06 -42.52
CA GLN A 229 18.34 38.86 -41.11
C GLN A 229 16.87 39.15 -40.76
N SER A 230 16.25 40.15 -41.41
CA SER A 230 14.80 40.41 -41.27
C SER A 230 13.95 39.26 -41.83
N GLU A 231 14.32 38.70 -42.98
CA GLU A 231 13.60 37.56 -43.58
C GLU A 231 13.77 36.28 -42.74
N LEU A 232 14.98 36.03 -42.24
CA LEU A 232 15.25 34.95 -41.29
C LEU A 232 14.42 35.10 -40.01
N ALA A 233 14.36 36.31 -39.44
CA ALA A 233 13.59 36.58 -38.23
C ALA A 233 12.09 36.31 -38.43
N LYS A 234 11.52 36.70 -39.58
CA LYS A 234 10.13 36.39 -39.92
C LYS A 234 9.88 34.88 -40.07
N ALA A 235 10.80 34.16 -40.72
CA ALA A 235 10.70 32.71 -40.87
C ALA A 235 10.82 32.00 -39.50
N GLN A 236 11.70 32.49 -38.63
CA GLN A 236 11.86 32.00 -37.27
C GLN A 236 10.61 32.23 -36.42
N GLU A 237 10.01 33.42 -36.47
CA GLU A 237 8.76 33.74 -35.76
C GLU A 237 7.60 32.84 -36.21
N GLN A 238 7.48 32.58 -37.52
CA GLN A 238 6.49 31.65 -38.05
C GLN A 238 6.73 30.20 -37.60
N LEU A 239 7.99 29.78 -37.53
CA LEU A 239 8.36 28.45 -37.03
C LEU A 239 7.98 28.32 -35.54
N ASP A 240 8.31 29.33 -34.75
CA ASP A 240 8.05 29.35 -33.31
C ASP A 240 6.54 29.36 -33.02
N ALA A 241 5.76 30.13 -33.78
CA ALA A 241 4.31 30.12 -33.69
C ALA A 241 3.72 28.73 -34.02
N LYS A 242 4.25 28.06 -35.05
CA LYS A 242 3.80 26.69 -35.41
C LYS A 242 4.24 25.63 -34.41
N GLN A 243 5.41 25.81 -33.80
CA GLN A 243 5.87 24.95 -32.71
C GLN A 243 4.96 25.08 -31.49
N GLN A 244 4.56 26.30 -31.11
CA GLN A 244 3.62 26.54 -30.00
C GLN A 244 2.25 25.90 -30.24
N GLU A 245 1.72 25.97 -31.47
CA GLU A 245 0.48 25.29 -31.84
C GLU A 245 0.59 23.76 -31.68
N LEU A 246 1.71 23.16 -32.11
CA LEU A 246 1.98 21.73 -31.95
C LEU A 246 2.11 21.34 -30.47
N ASP A 247 2.86 22.12 -29.69
CA ASP A 247 3.07 21.86 -28.27
C ASP A 247 1.75 21.94 -27.47
N ALA A 248 0.87 22.90 -27.81
CA ALA A 248 -0.46 23.02 -27.22
C ALA A 248 -1.35 21.80 -27.53
N VAL A 249 -1.31 21.32 -28.77
CA VAL A 249 -2.07 20.13 -29.20
C VAL A 249 -1.52 18.87 -28.54
N GLN A 250 -0.19 18.74 -28.42
CA GLN A 250 0.45 17.62 -27.71
C GLN A 250 0.09 17.62 -26.21
N ALA A 251 0.07 18.79 -25.56
CA ALA A 251 -0.31 18.90 -24.16
C ALA A 251 -1.77 18.46 -23.90
N LEU A 252 -2.70 18.78 -24.81
CA LEU A 252 -4.09 18.31 -24.73
C LEU A 252 -4.18 16.79 -24.87
N TYR A 253 -3.39 16.19 -25.77
CA TYR A 253 -3.30 14.75 -25.93
C TYR A 253 -2.77 14.07 -24.67
N ASP A 254 -1.66 14.57 -24.12
CA ASP A 254 -1.03 14.01 -22.94
C ASP A 254 -1.98 14.10 -21.72
N ALA A 255 -2.73 15.20 -21.59
CA ALA A 255 -3.73 15.38 -20.54
C ALA A 255 -4.89 14.37 -20.65
N ALA A 256 -5.46 14.20 -21.85
CA ALA A 256 -6.56 13.26 -22.07
C ALA A 256 -6.13 11.79 -21.87
N MET A 257 -4.93 11.43 -22.32
CA MET A 257 -4.35 10.10 -22.10
C MET A 257 -4.08 9.84 -20.62
N LYS A 258 -3.60 10.85 -19.89
CA LYS A 258 -3.37 10.74 -18.46
C LYS A 258 -4.69 10.54 -17.69
N GLU A 259 -5.73 11.31 -17.98
CA GLU A 259 -7.04 11.14 -17.34
C GLU A 259 -7.63 9.74 -17.59
N LYS A 260 -7.51 9.23 -18.83
CA LYS A 260 -7.92 7.84 -19.17
C LYS A 260 -7.12 6.81 -18.37
N GLN A 261 -5.81 6.97 -18.30
CA GLN A 261 -4.92 6.05 -17.58
C GLN A 261 -5.22 6.06 -16.07
N ASP A 262 -5.39 7.24 -15.48
CA ASP A 262 -5.69 7.40 -14.05
C ASP A 262 -7.02 6.70 -13.70
N LEU A 263 -8.06 6.86 -14.54
CA LEU A 263 -9.35 6.17 -14.36
C LEU A 263 -9.25 4.65 -14.54
N GLU A 264 -8.43 4.19 -15.49
CA GLU A 264 -8.22 2.76 -15.74
C GLU A 264 -7.49 2.10 -14.57
N ASP A 265 -6.44 2.74 -14.05
CA ASP A 265 -5.69 2.28 -12.89
C ASP A 265 -6.58 2.23 -11.63
N ASP A 266 -7.44 3.23 -11.45
CA ASP A 266 -8.43 3.29 -10.38
C ASP A 266 -9.46 2.15 -10.43
N ALA A 267 -9.96 1.85 -11.63
CA ALA A 267 -10.89 0.75 -11.86
C ALA A 267 -10.20 -0.61 -11.63
N GLN A 268 -8.97 -0.78 -12.13
CA GLN A 268 -8.19 -2.00 -11.91
C GLN A 268 -7.86 -2.22 -10.43
N ALA A 269 -7.49 -1.16 -9.70
CA ALA A 269 -7.24 -1.24 -8.27
C ALA A 269 -8.50 -1.68 -7.50
N CYS A 270 -9.68 -1.16 -7.89
CA CYS A 270 -10.96 -1.57 -7.34
C CYS A 270 -11.26 -3.05 -7.65
N ARG A 271 -11.10 -3.50 -8.90
CA ARG A 271 -11.27 -4.91 -9.31
C ARG A 271 -10.38 -5.86 -8.50
N ARG A 272 -9.11 -5.51 -8.34
CA ARG A 272 -8.16 -6.34 -7.55
C ARG A 272 -8.59 -6.44 -6.09
N LYS A 273 -9.00 -5.32 -5.48
CA LYS A 273 -9.52 -5.31 -4.10
C LYS A 273 -10.76 -6.18 -3.97
N MET A 274 -11.71 -6.06 -4.91
CA MET A 274 -12.95 -6.83 -4.92
C MET A 274 -12.71 -8.33 -5.13
N ALA A 275 -11.82 -8.71 -6.06
CA ALA A 275 -11.45 -10.11 -6.27
C ALA A 275 -10.81 -10.73 -5.02
N ASN A 276 -9.88 -10.02 -4.38
CA ASN A 276 -9.24 -10.49 -3.14
C ASN A 276 -10.24 -10.65 -1.99
N ALA A 277 -11.16 -9.68 -1.84
CA ALA A 277 -12.17 -9.71 -0.80
C ALA A 277 -13.21 -10.83 -1.03
N THR A 278 -13.61 -11.05 -2.28
CA THR A 278 -14.52 -12.15 -2.65
C THR A 278 -13.86 -13.50 -2.39
N ALA A 279 -12.60 -13.69 -2.80
CA ALA A 279 -11.86 -14.92 -2.53
C ALA A 279 -11.71 -15.22 -1.02
N LEU A 280 -11.53 -14.18 -0.20
CA LEU A 280 -11.51 -14.31 1.26
C LEU A 280 -12.87 -14.77 1.80
N ILE A 281 -13.96 -14.15 1.35
CA ILE A 281 -15.33 -14.51 1.78
C ILE A 281 -15.67 -15.94 1.37
N ASP A 282 -15.35 -16.34 0.13
CA ASP A 282 -15.61 -17.69 -0.37
C ASP A 282 -14.80 -18.72 0.43
N GLY A 283 -13.53 -18.43 0.72
CA GLY A 283 -12.69 -19.27 1.58
C GLY A 283 -13.24 -19.41 3.01
N LEU A 284 -13.88 -18.37 3.53
CA LEU A 284 -14.50 -18.34 4.86
C LEU A 284 -15.98 -18.79 4.86
N GLY A 285 -16.56 -19.11 3.70
CA GLY A 285 -17.97 -19.49 3.57
C GLY A 285 -18.31 -20.75 4.36
N GLY A 286 -17.42 -21.76 4.34
CA GLY A 286 -17.56 -22.96 5.17
C GLY A 286 -17.46 -22.67 6.66
N GLU A 287 -16.60 -21.73 7.06
CA GLU A 287 -16.49 -21.29 8.45
C GLU A 287 -17.74 -20.53 8.92
N LYS A 288 -18.33 -19.69 8.05
CA LYS A 288 -19.59 -18.99 8.32
C LYS A 288 -20.72 -19.97 8.67
N VAL A 289 -20.88 -21.03 7.88
CA VAL A 289 -21.87 -22.09 8.15
C VAL A 289 -21.59 -22.75 9.50
N ARG A 290 -20.36 -23.20 9.72
CA ARG A 290 -19.95 -23.86 10.96
C ARG A 290 -20.16 -22.98 12.19
N TRP A 291 -19.84 -21.69 12.13
CA TRP A 291 -20.05 -20.75 13.24
C TRP A 291 -21.53 -20.47 13.47
N THR A 292 -22.34 -20.41 12.41
CA THR A 292 -23.79 -20.25 12.52
C THR A 292 -24.42 -21.44 13.24
N GLU A 293 -24.05 -22.66 12.83
CA GLU A 293 -24.48 -23.89 13.50
C GLU A 293 -24.01 -23.96 14.95
N SER A 294 -22.75 -23.61 15.21
CA SER A 294 -22.18 -23.60 16.57
C SER A 294 -22.87 -22.56 17.47
N SER A 295 -23.22 -21.39 16.92
CA SER A 295 -23.94 -20.34 17.66
C SER A 295 -25.33 -20.80 18.10
N ALA A 296 -26.07 -21.47 17.20
CA ALA A 296 -27.35 -22.09 17.54
C ALA A 296 -27.18 -23.20 18.59
N GLY A 297 -26.11 -23.99 18.48
CA GLY A 297 -25.73 -25.02 19.46
C GLY A 297 -25.50 -24.46 20.86
N PHE A 298 -24.81 -23.32 21.00
CA PHE A 298 -24.52 -22.72 22.31
C PHE A 298 -25.78 -22.30 23.06
N GLN A 299 -26.82 -21.80 22.39
CA GLN A 299 -28.09 -21.46 23.07
C GLN A 299 -28.75 -22.70 23.67
N THR A 300 -28.71 -23.82 22.96
CA THR A 300 -29.22 -25.11 23.46
C THR A 300 -28.35 -25.63 24.60
N GLN A 301 -27.02 -25.55 24.48
CA GLN A 301 -26.11 -25.91 25.56
C GLN A 301 -26.35 -25.09 26.83
N ILE A 302 -26.52 -23.76 26.72
CA ILE A 302 -26.80 -22.90 27.88
C ILE A 302 -28.12 -23.29 28.57
N ARG A 303 -29.14 -23.66 27.79
CA ARG A 303 -30.43 -24.13 28.34
C ARG A 303 -30.28 -25.46 29.08
N HIS A 304 -29.57 -26.43 28.50
CA HIS A 304 -29.38 -27.75 29.10
C HIS A 304 -28.38 -27.76 30.27
N LEU A 305 -27.45 -26.79 30.30
CA LEU A 305 -26.40 -26.68 31.31
C LEU A 305 -26.94 -26.68 32.75
N VAL A 306 -28.15 -26.14 32.93
CA VAL A 306 -28.84 -26.09 34.22
C VAL A 306 -29.05 -27.51 34.79
N GLY A 307 -29.56 -28.44 33.99
CA GLY A 307 -29.75 -29.83 34.39
C GLY A 307 -28.45 -30.63 34.36
N ASP A 308 -27.57 -30.38 33.39
CA ASP A 308 -26.31 -31.11 33.25
C ASP A 308 -25.39 -30.89 34.45
N VAL A 309 -25.26 -29.63 34.91
CA VAL A 309 -24.49 -29.30 36.11
C VAL A 309 -25.17 -29.84 37.36
N LEU A 310 -26.50 -29.89 37.41
CA LEU A 310 -27.25 -30.46 38.54
C LEU A 310 -26.92 -31.95 38.72
N LEU A 311 -26.94 -32.73 37.64
CA LEU A 311 -26.58 -34.15 37.65
C LEU A 311 -25.11 -34.36 38.05
N SER A 312 -24.19 -33.62 37.44
CA SER A 312 -22.75 -33.75 37.75
C SER A 312 -22.40 -33.33 39.18
N THR A 313 -23.04 -32.30 39.72
CA THR A 313 -22.81 -31.87 41.11
C THR A 313 -23.47 -32.81 42.12
N GLY A 314 -24.62 -33.40 41.78
CA GLY A 314 -25.25 -34.47 42.56
C GLY A 314 -24.33 -35.69 42.63
N PHE A 315 -23.76 -36.08 41.48
CA PHE A 315 -22.77 -37.14 41.40
C PHE A 315 -21.54 -36.86 42.29
N LEU A 316 -20.90 -35.70 42.15
CA LEU A 316 -19.74 -35.31 42.95
C LEU A 316 -20.02 -35.28 44.46
N SER A 317 -21.24 -34.96 44.86
CA SER A 317 -21.60 -34.74 46.27
C SER A 317 -22.05 -36.02 46.97
N TYR A 318 -22.73 -36.92 46.25
CA TYR A 318 -23.43 -38.06 46.83
C TYR A 318 -22.94 -39.42 46.32
N ALA A 319 -22.40 -39.53 45.11
CA ALA A 319 -22.11 -40.82 44.47
C ALA A 319 -20.83 -41.52 44.98
N GLY A 320 -19.94 -40.78 45.66
CA GLY A 320 -18.61 -41.26 46.09
C GLY A 320 -18.63 -42.63 46.82
N PRO A 321 -19.45 -42.82 47.87
CA PRO A 321 -19.46 -44.06 48.65
C PRO A 321 -20.12 -45.27 47.96
N PHE A 322 -20.85 -45.05 46.86
CA PHE A 322 -21.61 -46.09 46.18
C PHE A 322 -20.79 -46.84 45.15
N ASN A 323 -21.16 -48.09 44.88
CA ASN A 323 -20.61 -48.90 43.79
C ASN A 323 -21.19 -48.46 42.43
N GLN A 324 -20.64 -48.98 41.34
CA GLN A 324 -21.06 -48.60 39.98
C GLN A 324 -22.57 -48.79 39.73
N GLU A 325 -23.16 -49.89 40.21
CA GLU A 325 -24.60 -50.19 40.08
C GLU A 325 -25.46 -49.08 40.72
N TYR A 326 -25.18 -48.69 41.97
CA TYR A 326 -25.92 -47.63 42.65
C TYR A 326 -25.62 -46.25 42.08
N ARG A 327 -24.42 -46.00 41.55
CA ARG A 327 -24.11 -44.74 40.86
C ARG A 327 -24.96 -44.57 39.60
N SER A 328 -25.09 -45.63 38.79
CA SER A 328 -25.96 -45.63 37.62
C SER A 328 -27.43 -45.46 38.01
N LEU A 329 -27.88 -46.20 39.02
CA LEU A 329 -29.25 -46.10 39.54
C LEU A 329 -29.59 -44.68 40.01
N LEU A 330 -28.71 -44.04 40.77
CA LEU A 330 -28.92 -42.66 41.24
C LEU A 330 -29.03 -41.69 40.05
N LEU A 331 -28.16 -41.81 39.04
CA LEU A 331 -28.22 -40.97 37.85
C LEU A 331 -29.52 -41.17 37.06
N GLU A 332 -30.01 -42.41 36.94
CA GLU A 332 -31.30 -42.71 36.28
C GLU A 332 -32.49 -42.13 37.03
N LEU A 333 -32.54 -42.31 38.35
CA LEU A 333 -33.60 -41.75 39.20
C LEU A 333 -33.63 -40.23 39.14
N TRP A 334 -32.46 -39.59 39.19
CA TRP A 334 -32.34 -38.15 39.08
C TRP A 334 -32.73 -37.61 37.71
N LYS A 335 -32.39 -38.31 36.62
CA LYS A 335 -32.85 -37.96 35.27
C LYS A 335 -34.37 -38.02 35.19
N LYS A 336 -34.98 -39.08 35.71
CA LYS A 336 -36.44 -39.23 35.75
C LYS A 336 -37.12 -38.11 36.53
N ASP A 337 -36.61 -37.76 37.71
CA ASP A 337 -37.16 -36.65 38.51
C ASP A 337 -37.04 -35.30 37.77
N MET A 338 -35.93 -35.08 37.06
CA MET A 338 -35.74 -33.88 36.25
C MET A 338 -36.69 -33.83 35.05
N GLU A 339 -36.99 -34.97 34.41
CA GLU A 339 -38.00 -35.06 33.35
C GLU A 339 -39.39 -34.70 33.88
N GLU A 340 -39.80 -35.26 35.03
CA GLU A 340 -41.09 -34.96 35.67
C GLU A 340 -41.23 -33.47 36.00
N HIS A 341 -40.15 -32.84 36.47
CA HIS A 341 -40.10 -31.41 36.81
C HIS A 341 -39.80 -30.49 35.62
N HIS A 342 -39.71 -31.03 34.40
CA HIS A 342 -39.45 -30.31 33.15
C HIS A 342 -38.17 -29.45 33.21
N ILE A 343 -37.12 -29.98 33.84
CA ILE A 343 -35.81 -29.33 33.87
C ILE A 343 -35.05 -29.74 32.60
N PRO A 344 -34.55 -28.79 31.80
CA PRO A 344 -33.80 -29.10 30.59
C PRO A 344 -32.43 -29.69 30.92
N PHE A 345 -32.08 -30.80 30.28
CA PHE A 345 -30.77 -31.45 30.33
C PHE A 345 -30.45 -32.13 29.00
N SER A 346 -29.18 -32.50 28.81
CA SER A 346 -28.72 -33.17 27.60
C SER A 346 -29.10 -34.66 27.59
N PRO A 347 -29.76 -35.16 26.52
CA PRO A 347 -30.29 -36.55 26.50
C PRO A 347 -29.19 -37.60 26.67
N GLU A 348 -28.00 -37.37 26.11
CA GLU A 348 -26.82 -38.23 26.24
C GLU A 348 -25.75 -37.60 27.13
N LEU A 349 -26.13 -37.13 28.33
CA LEU A 349 -25.17 -36.54 29.25
C LEU A 349 -24.12 -37.55 29.70
N ASN A 350 -22.86 -37.31 29.31
CA ASN A 350 -21.69 -37.95 29.88
C ASN A 350 -21.14 -37.11 31.05
N VAL A 351 -21.39 -37.56 32.28
CA VAL A 351 -20.93 -36.89 33.52
C VAL A 351 -19.40 -36.76 33.56
N ILE A 352 -18.66 -37.73 33.02
CA ILE A 352 -17.19 -37.72 32.95
C ILE A 352 -16.75 -36.57 32.05
N GLY A 353 -17.27 -36.51 30.83
CA GLY A 353 -16.91 -35.50 29.83
C GLY A 353 -17.28 -34.06 30.21
N LEU A 354 -18.30 -33.87 31.07
CA LEU A 354 -18.64 -32.54 31.58
C LEU A 354 -17.61 -32.04 32.62
N LEU A 355 -17.10 -32.93 33.46
CA LEU A 355 -16.27 -32.58 34.62
C LEU A 355 -14.78 -32.54 34.29
N VAL A 356 -14.32 -33.39 33.38
CA VAL A 356 -12.91 -33.56 33.04
C VAL A 356 -12.74 -33.80 31.54
N ASP A 357 -11.72 -33.19 30.94
CA ASP A 357 -11.38 -33.36 29.53
C ASP A 357 -10.58 -34.65 29.28
N ALA A 358 -10.57 -35.12 28.04
CA ALA A 358 -9.89 -36.37 27.66
C ALA A 358 -8.36 -36.33 27.86
N ALA A 359 -7.73 -35.15 27.82
CA ALA A 359 -6.28 -35.05 28.04
C ALA A 359 -5.95 -35.30 29.51
N THR A 360 -6.73 -34.72 30.43
CA THR A 360 -6.60 -35.00 31.86
C THR A 360 -6.85 -36.48 32.19
N VAL A 361 -7.84 -37.13 31.58
CA VAL A 361 -8.06 -38.58 31.74
C VAL A 361 -6.86 -39.38 31.24
N SER A 362 -6.28 -39.00 30.10
CA SER A 362 -5.10 -39.66 29.55
C SER A 362 -3.89 -39.51 30.46
N GLU A 363 -3.74 -38.35 31.09
CA GLU A 363 -2.70 -38.10 32.09
C GLU A 363 -2.87 -38.99 33.33
N TRP A 364 -4.11 -39.16 33.82
CA TRP A 364 -4.37 -40.07 34.93
C TRP A 364 -4.04 -41.52 34.60
N ASN A 365 -4.31 -41.95 33.37
CA ASN A 365 -3.94 -43.29 32.91
C ASN A 365 -2.42 -43.48 32.91
N LEU A 366 -1.65 -42.45 32.50
CA LEU A 366 -0.18 -42.47 32.58
C LEU A 366 0.31 -42.49 34.04
N GLN A 367 -0.44 -41.89 34.96
CA GLN A 367 -0.16 -41.91 36.41
C GLN A 367 -0.56 -43.24 37.09
N GLY A 368 -1.11 -44.19 36.33
CA GLY A 368 -1.46 -45.53 36.82
C GLY A 368 -2.91 -45.69 37.28
N LEU A 369 -3.80 -44.73 36.99
CA LEU A 369 -5.24 -44.92 37.15
C LEU A 369 -5.75 -45.86 36.04
N PRO A 370 -6.54 -46.90 36.35
CA PRO A 370 -7.15 -47.73 35.31
C PRO A 370 -8.12 -46.94 34.41
N SER A 371 -8.26 -47.38 33.16
CA SER A 371 -9.09 -46.70 32.14
C SER A 371 -10.57 -47.09 32.19
N ASP A 372 -11.03 -47.81 33.21
CA ASP A 372 -12.44 -48.14 33.38
C ASP A 372 -13.23 -46.95 33.98
N ASP A 373 -14.53 -46.90 33.68
CA ASP A 373 -15.41 -45.80 34.10
C ASP A 373 -15.44 -45.60 35.62
N LEU A 374 -15.36 -46.67 36.42
CA LEU A 374 -15.40 -46.57 37.88
C LEU A 374 -14.14 -45.89 38.42
N SER A 375 -12.98 -46.29 37.91
CA SER A 375 -11.68 -45.70 38.24
C SER A 375 -11.62 -44.22 37.84
N ILE A 376 -12.06 -43.89 36.62
CA ILE A 376 -12.13 -42.49 36.16
C ILE A 376 -13.08 -41.67 37.03
N GLN A 377 -14.27 -42.19 37.35
CA GLN A 377 -15.21 -41.52 38.24
C GLN A 377 -14.63 -41.30 39.65
N ASN A 378 -13.87 -42.27 40.18
CA ASN A 378 -13.18 -42.11 41.46
C ASN A 378 -12.12 -40.99 41.36
N GLY A 379 -11.34 -40.95 40.28
CA GLY A 379 -10.39 -39.87 40.01
C GLY A 379 -11.06 -38.50 39.95
N ILE A 380 -12.24 -38.42 39.33
CA ILE A 380 -13.07 -37.20 39.31
C ILE A 380 -13.48 -36.79 40.73
N VAL A 381 -13.98 -37.72 41.54
CA VAL A 381 -14.36 -37.42 42.92
C VAL A 381 -13.16 -36.94 43.73
N VAL A 382 -11.98 -37.57 43.58
CA VAL A 382 -10.75 -37.15 44.26
C VAL A 382 -10.33 -35.72 43.88
N THR A 383 -10.45 -35.37 42.61
CA THR A 383 -9.89 -34.11 42.08
C THR A 383 -10.88 -32.95 42.07
N LYS A 384 -12.19 -33.23 41.96
CA LYS A 384 -13.24 -32.21 41.77
C LYS A 384 -14.24 -32.14 42.94
N ALA A 385 -14.24 -33.10 43.87
CA ALA A 385 -15.14 -32.98 45.01
C ALA A 385 -14.73 -31.79 45.91
N PRO A 386 -15.70 -31.08 46.51
CA PRO A 386 -15.44 -29.93 47.38
C PRO A 386 -14.81 -30.32 48.72
N ARG A 387 -14.75 -31.61 49.04
CA ARG A 387 -14.26 -32.15 50.32
C ARG A 387 -13.15 -33.14 50.02
N TYR A 388 -12.16 -33.23 50.90
CA TYR A 388 -11.11 -34.24 50.86
C TYR A 388 -11.74 -35.64 50.98
N PRO A 389 -11.72 -36.46 49.92
CA PRO A 389 -12.34 -37.77 49.98
C PRO A 389 -11.45 -38.74 50.77
N LEU A 390 -12.09 -39.55 51.63
CA LEU A 390 -11.42 -40.68 52.26
C LEU A 390 -11.47 -41.87 51.29
N LEU A 391 -10.31 -42.36 50.89
CA LEU A 391 -10.20 -43.50 49.99
C LEU A 391 -10.30 -44.83 50.76
N ILE A 392 -11.29 -45.64 50.39
CA ILE A 392 -11.39 -47.04 50.83
C ILE A 392 -10.71 -47.89 49.75
N ASP A 393 -9.41 -48.12 49.93
CA ASP A 393 -8.54 -48.69 48.90
C ASP A 393 -7.88 -50.00 49.37
N PRO A 394 -8.60 -51.14 49.33
CA PRO A 394 -8.05 -52.43 49.76
C PRO A 394 -6.95 -52.95 48.83
N GLN A 395 -6.86 -52.43 47.59
CA GLN A 395 -5.90 -52.88 46.58
C GLN A 395 -4.68 -51.95 46.45
N GLY A 396 -4.66 -50.81 47.15
CA GLY A 396 -3.56 -49.85 47.10
C GLY A 396 -3.45 -49.06 45.78
N GLN A 397 -4.48 -49.13 44.91
CA GLN A 397 -4.47 -48.47 43.60
C GLN A 397 -4.56 -46.94 43.73
N GLY A 398 -5.49 -46.47 44.56
CA GLY A 398 -5.67 -45.04 44.82
C GLY A 398 -4.43 -44.43 45.49
N LYS A 399 -3.81 -45.16 46.43
CA LYS A 399 -2.53 -44.75 47.03
C LYS A 399 -1.42 -44.60 45.98
N THR A 400 -1.24 -45.61 45.14
CA THR A 400 -0.20 -45.61 44.09
C THR A 400 -0.41 -44.47 43.10
N TRP A 401 -1.66 -44.26 42.65
CA TRP A 401 -2.02 -43.18 41.74
C TRP A 401 -1.75 -41.79 42.34
N ILE A 402 -2.13 -41.54 43.60
CA ILE A 402 -1.87 -40.25 44.27
C ILE A 402 -0.37 -40.01 44.43
N GLN A 403 0.41 -41.03 44.78
CA GLN A 403 1.87 -40.91 44.92
C GLN A 403 2.53 -40.55 43.58
N ASN A 404 2.11 -41.18 42.49
CA ASN A 404 2.62 -40.87 41.15
C ASN A 404 2.19 -39.46 40.69
N ARG A 405 0.94 -39.08 40.96
CA ARG A 405 0.38 -37.79 40.55
C ARG A 405 1.00 -36.60 41.30
N GLU A 406 1.31 -36.78 42.58
CA GLU A 406 1.88 -35.72 43.44
C GLU A 406 3.40 -35.89 43.63
N GLN A 407 4.06 -36.70 42.80
CA GLN A 407 5.51 -36.98 42.88
C GLN A 407 6.34 -35.70 42.84
N ASP A 408 5.99 -34.74 41.98
CA ASP A 408 6.68 -33.46 41.82
C ASP A 408 6.37 -32.46 42.94
N ARG A 409 5.37 -32.75 43.78
CA ARG A 409 4.81 -31.81 44.76
C ARG A 409 5.19 -32.13 46.20
N GLN A 410 6.16 -33.02 46.40
CA GLN A 410 6.72 -33.38 47.71
C GLN A 410 5.64 -33.82 48.72
N LEU A 411 4.73 -34.70 48.29
CA LEU A 411 3.68 -35.24 49.14
C LEU A 411 4.28 -35.86 50.42
N GLN A 412 3.85 -35.37 51.59
CA GLN A 412 4.17 -36.00 52.87
C GLN A 412 3.24 -37.21 53.04
N VAL A 413 3.81 -38.42 52.98
CA VAL A 413 3.10 -39.70 53.04
C VAL A 413 2.99 -40.20 54.48
#